data_AF-X0Y0G1-F1
#
_entry.id   AF-X0Y0G1-F1
#
_cell.length_a   1.000
_cell.length_b   1.000
_cell.length_c   1.000
_cell.angle_alpha   90.00
_cell.angle_beta   90.00
_cell.angle_gamma   90.00
#
_symmetry.space_group_name_H-M   'P 1'
#
loop_
_entity.id
_entity.type
_entity.pdbx_description
1 polymer ?
#
loop_
_entity_poly.entity_id
_entity_poly.type
_entity_poly.pdbx_seq_one_letter_code
_entity_poly.pdbx_strand_id
1 'polypeptide(L)'
;PTVTRLNGLTVGSAVGLPEGWLTRFSNRPKIGVRTAVNRAGDSLAKDYSSEVELIPPTPPEKAEATFEVEPGFRVELVAAEPLVMDPVGMSFDERGRLFVAEMRGYNQGNETPAAEARDLAMATEKLGRVKLLEDTDGDGRFDTSTVYVDDLIWPNGVMAYDGGLFVAAAPELLYCKDTDADGKADLRRVVYTGFGYSNWQHLPNSFRWGLDNRIHG
;
A
#
# COMPACT_ATOMS: atom_id res chain seq x y z
N PRO A 1 21.05 22.00 43.30
CA PRO A 1 21.50 20.64 42.90
C PRO A 1 20.53 20.05 41.87
N THR A 2 20.98 20.02 40.62
CA THR A 2 20.30 19.51 39.44
C THR A 2 20.19 17.99 39.50
N VAL A 3 19.02 17.41 39.20
CA VAL A 3 18.87 15.98 38.90
C VAL A 3 17.96 15.80 37.69
N THR A 4 18.59 15.38 36.59
CA THR A 4 17.99 14.92 35.33
C THR A 4 17.35 13.53 35.54
N ARG A 5 16.15 13.30 35.00
CA ARG A 5 15.54 11.97 34.89
C ARG A 5 15.67 11.46 33.45
N LEU A 6 16.17 10.23 33.30
CA LEU A 6 16.07 9.43 32.08
C LEU A 6 15.51 8.05 32.43
N ASN A 7 14.49 7.67 31.66
CA ASN A 7 14.07 6.32 31.29
C ASN A 7 13.71 5.34 32.41
N GLY A 8 12.45 5.45 32.85
CA GLY A 8 11.75 4.35 33.51
C GLY A 8 11.19 3.36 32.48
N LEU A 9 11.48 2.08 32.68
CA LEU A 9 10.60 0.99 32.25
C LEU A 9 10.87 -0.22 33.16
N THR A 10 9.83 -0.59 33.90
CA THR A 10 9.78 -1.76 34.79
C THR A 10 9.23 -2.93 33.99
N VAL A 11 9.86 -4.11 34.05
CA VAL A 11 9.35 -5.34 33.44
C VAL A 11 8.78 -6.24 34.54
N GLY A 12 7.50 -6.59 34.43
CA GLY A 12 6.82 -7.55 35.30
C GLY A 12 7.12 -9.00 34.88
N SER A 13 7.31 -9.88 35.86
CA SER A 13 7.50 -11.31 35.68
C SER A 13 6.16 -12.04 35.51
N ALA A 14 6.05 -12.92 34.53
CA ALA A 14 4.98 -13.90 34.42
C ALA A 14 5.49 -15.29 34.81
N VAL A 15 4.72 -15.96 35.65
CA VAL A 15 4.99 -17.25 36.30
C VAL A 15 4.39 -18.39 35.49
N GLY A 16 5.15 -19.49 35.33
CA GLY A 16 4.63 -20.87 35.28
C GLY A 16 4.24 -21.44 33.91
N LEU A 17 5.14 -22.23 33.31
CA LEU A 17 4.78 -23.33 32.40
C LEU A 17 5.60 -24.59 32.75
N PRO A 18 5.04 -25.81 32.62
CA PRO A 18 5.69 -27.05 33.08
C PRO A 18 6.82 -27.52 32.15
N GLU A 19 7.88 -28.08 32.72
CA GLU A 19 9.02 -28.66 31.99
C GLU A 19 8.58 -29.87 31.14
N GLY A 20 8.80 -29.81 29.83
CA GLY A 20 8.56 -30.95 28.91
C GLY A 20 8.23 -30.58 27.46
N TRP A 21 7.91 -29.33 27.16
CA TRP A 21 7.48 -28.89 25.82
C TRP A 21 8.59 -28.34 24.89
N LEU A 22 9.87 -28.47 25.26
CA LEU A 22 10.96 -27.74 24.60
C LEU A 22 11.88 -28.55 23.67
N THR A 23 11.44 -29.67 23.10
CA THR A 23 12.27 -30.45 22.18
C THR A 23 11.53 -30.84 20.89
N ARG A 24 11.28 -29.85 20.02
CA ARG A 24 11.13 -30.08 18.56
C ARG A 24 11.27 -28.84 17.67
N PHE A 25 12.12 -27.89 18.04
CA PHE A 25 12.53 -26.77 17.16
C PHE A 25 14.02 -26.50 17.29
N SER A 26 14.88 -27.47 16.99
CA SER A 26 16.34 -27.29 17.09
C SER A 26 17.10 -27.33 15.76
N ASN A 27 16.43 -27.17 14.61
CA ASN A 27 17.14 -27.19 13.33
C ASN A 27 16.54 -26.29 12.21
N ARG A 28 16.19 -25.04 12.56
CA ARG A 28 16.11 -23.98 11.54
C ARG A 28 17.36 -23.10 11.64
N PRO A 29 18.00 -22.70 10.52
CA PRO A 29 19.07 -21.72 10.57
C PRO A 29 18.50 -20.44 11.20
N LYS A 30 19.16 -19.97 12.27
CA LYS A 30 18.82 -18.69 12.89
C LYS A 30 19.20 -17.60 11.89
N ILE A 31 18.23 -17.12 11.11
CA ILE A 31 18.34 -15.80 10.48
C ILE A 31 18.34 -14.82 11.65
N GLY A 32 19.54 -14.41 12.06
CA GLY A 32 19.70 -13.39 13.09
C GLY A 32 19.19 -12.08 12.54
N VAL A 33 17.97 -11.68 12.90
CA VAL A 33 17.55 -10.30 12.77
C VAL A 33 18.41 -9.50 13.74
N ARG A 34 19.53 -8.98 13.26
CA ARG A 34 20.27 -7.93 13.94
C ARG A 34 19.41 -6.68 13.80
N THR A 35 18.70 -6.31 14.87
CA THR A 35 18.15 -4.97 14.98
C THR A 35 19.32 -3.99 14.82
N ALA A 36 19.35 -3.25 13.72
CA ALA A 36 20.31 -2.17 13.52
C ALA A 36 19.96 -1.06 14.51
N VAL A 37 20.43 -1.20 15.74
CA VAL A 37 20.52 -0.06 16.66
C VAL A 37 21.64 0.78 16.07
N ASN A 38 21.32 1.99 15.57
CA ASN A 38 22.31 2.95 15.13
C ASN A 38 23.41 3.02 16.19
N ARG A 39 24.60 2.53 15.84
CA ARG A 39 25.76 2.61 16.74
C ARG A 39 26.12 4.08 16.85
N ALA A 40 26.34 4.53 18.08
CA ALA A 40 26.84 5.88 18.31
C ALA A 40 28.12 6.09 17.49
N GLY A 41 28.05 6.93 16.44
CA GLY A 41 29.18 7.28 15.57
C GLY A 41 28.99 7.01 14.07
N ASP A 42 27.94 6.32 13.62
CA ASP A 42 27.69 6.18 12.18
C ASP A 42 27.10 7.48 11.61
N SER A 43 27.78 8.06 10.62
CA SER A 43 27.26 9.20 9.86
C SER A 43 26.27 8.72 8.80
N LEU A 44 25.27 9.54 8.47
CA LEU A 44 24.33 9.29 7.37
C LEU A 44 25.00 9.11 5.98
N ALA A 45 26.29 9.43 5.87
CA ALA A 45 27.09 9.35 4.66
C ALA A 45 27.82 8.00 4.48
N LYS A 46 27.65 7.07 5.42
CA LYS A 46 28.30 5.77 5.33
C LYS A 46 27.59 4.91 4.29
N ASP A 47 28.34 4.54 3.27
CA ASP A 47 27.86 3.66 2.20
C ASP A 47 27.91 2.20 2.67
N TYR A 48 26.75 1.58 2.81
CA TYR A 48 26.60 0.16 3.18
C TYR A 48 26.39 -0.74 1.96
N SER A 49 26.48 -0.21 0.73
CA SER A 49 26.26 -0.98 -0.50
C SER A 49 27.19 -2.20 -0.63
N SER A 50 28.41 -2.12 -0.08
CA SER A 50 29.35 -3.24 -0.04
C SER A 50 29.09 -4.25 1.09
N GLU A 51 28.25 -3.91 2.06
CA GLU A 51 27.92 -4.77 3.21
C GLU A 51 26.61 -5.56 3.02
N VAL A 52 25.82 -5.19 2.00
CA VAL A 52 24.54 -5.83 1.68
C VAL A 52 24.61 -6.41 0.27
N GLU A 53 24.48 -7.73 0.16
CA GLU A 53 24.26 -8.37 -1.13
C GLU A 53 22.87 -7.97 -1.64
N LEU A 54 22.84 -7.15 -2.70
CA LEU A 54 21.59 -6.76 -3.35
C LEU A 54 21.06 -7.94 -4.16
N ILE A 55 19.89 -8.44 -3.78
CA ILE A 55 19.16 -9.41 -4.59
C ILE A 55 18.57 -8.65 -5.78
N PRO A 56 18.89 -9.00 -7.03
CA PRO A 56 18.32 -8.33 -8.18
C PRO A 56 16.80 -8.54 -8.24
N PRO A 57 16.03 -7.57 -8.76
CA PRO A 57 14.60 -7.75 -8.94
C PRO A 57 14.33 -8.89 -9.93
N THR A 58 13.28 -9.66 -9.67
CA THR A 58 12.84 -10.72 -10.59
C THR A 58 12.03 -10.09 -11.73
N PRO A 59 12.36 -10.34 -13.01
CA PRO A 59 11.56 -9.87 -14.13
C PRO A 59 10.11 -10.42 -14.05
N PRO A 60 9.08 -9.63 -14.42
CA PRO A 60 7.68 -10.06 -14.31
C PRO A 60 7.40 -11.41 -14.97
N GLU A 61 7.97 -11.68 -16.15
CA GLU A 61 7.75 -12.91 -16.92
C GLU A 61 8.34 -14.15 -16.24
N LYS A 62 9.20 -13.97 -15.23
CA LYS A 62 9.80 -15.03 -14.43
C LYS A 62 9.17 -15.15 -13.04
N ALA A 63 8.35 -14.18 -12.63
CA ALA A 63 7.82 -14.12 -11.27
C ALA A 63 6.95 -15.33 -10.93
N GLU A 64 6.10 -15.77 -11.87
CA GLU A 64 5.23 -16.95 -11.73
C GLU A 64 5.98 -18.21 -11.25
N ALA A 65 7.19 -18.43 -11.79
CA ALA A 65 8.00 -19.59 -11.46
C ALA A 65 8.61 -19.55 -10.04
N THR A 66 8.50 -18.42 -9.34
CA THR A 66 9.01 -18.25 -7.97
C THR A 66 7.95 -18.50 -6.89
N PHE A 67 6.68 -18.63 -7.27
CA PHE A 67 5.58 -18.91 -6.34
C PHE A 67 5.40 -20.40 -6.08
N GLU A 68 5.17 -20.76 -4.83
CA GLU A 68 4.60 -22.06 -4.45
C GLU A 68 3.08 -21.92 -4.36
N VAL A 69 2.36 -22.79 -5.08
CA VAL A 69 0.90 -22.70 -5.22
C VAL A 69 0.26 -24.02 -4.81
N GLU A 70 -0.83 -23.95 -4.03
CA GLU A 70 -1.59 -25.12 -3.61
C GLU A 70 -2.25 -25.84 -4.80
N PRO A 71 -2.37 -27.18 -4.77
CA PRO A 71 -3.01 -27.93 -5.85
C PRO A 71 -4.43 -27.43 -6.15
N GLY A 72 -4.73 -27.22 -7.44
CA GLY A 72 -6.01 -26.71 -7.92
C GLY A 72 -6.03 -25.20 -8.16
N PHE A 73 -4.98 -24.47 -7.79
CA PHE A 73 -4.80 -23.06 -8.10
C PHE A 73 -3.68 -22.85 -9.12
N ARG A 74 -3.72 -21.70 -9.80
CA ARG A 74 -2.64 -21.20 -10.66
C ARG A 74 -2.49 -19.70 -10.44
N VAL A 75 -1.31 -19.18 -10.72
CA VAL A 75 -0.99 -17.75 -10.71
C VAL A 75 -0.66 -17.35 -12.14
N GLU A 76 -1.19 -16.22 -12.59
CA GLU A 76 -0.98 -15.67 -13.93
C GLU A 76 -0.64 -14.19 -13.83
N LEU A 77 0.35 -13.75 -14.59
CA LEU A 77 0.68 -12.36 -14.77
C LEU A 77 -0.36 -11.70 -15.69
N VAL A 78 -1.12 -10.77 -15.12
CA VAL A 78 -2.19 -10.03 -15.82
C VAL A 78 -1.82 -8.57 -16.13
N ALA A 79 -0.90 -7.99 -15.35
CA ALA A 79 -0.36 -6.64 -15.57
C ALA A 79 0.98 -6.48 -14.84
N ALA A 80 1.89 -5.72 -15.43
CA ALA A 80 3.16 -5.30 -14.84
C ALA A 80 3.50 -3.87 -15.31
N GLU A 81 4.61 -3.31 -14.86
CA GLU A 81 5.14 -2.06 -15.41
C GLU A 81 5.32 -2.18 -16.94
N PRO A 82 4.96 -1.15 -17.72
CA PRO A 82 4.50 0.19 -17.32
C PRO A 82 2.97 0.35 -17.16
N LEU A 83 2.19 -0.73 -17.26
CA LEU A 83 0.73 -0.67 -17.17
C LEU A 83 0.25 -0.27 -15.78
N VAL A 84 0.95 -0.72 -14.74
CA VAL A 84 0.66 -0.42 -13.33
C VAL A 84 1.96 -0.17 -12.57
N MET A 85 1.96 0.78 -11.65
CA MET A 85 3.08 1.08 -10.75
C MET A 85 2.58 1.36 -9.34
N ASP A 86 3.30 0.86 -8.33
CA ASP A 86 2.98 1.04 -6.90
C ASP A 86 1.49 0.78 -6.55
N PRO A 87 0.90 -0.37 -6.97
CA PRO A 87 -0.51 -0.65 -6.74
C PRO A 87 -0.81 -0.90 -5.26
N VAL A 88 -1.86 -0.28 -4.73
CA VAL A 88 -2.28 -0.44 -3.31
C VAL A 88 -3.72 -0.84 -3.11
N GLY A 89 -4.55 -0.70 -4.15
CA GLY A 89 -5.95 -1.13 -4.13
C GLY A 89 -6.48 -1.25 -5.55
N MET A 90 -7.43 -2.15 -5.76
CA MET A 90 -8.00 -2.38 -7.08
C MET A 90 -9.49 -2.76 -7.02
N SER A 91 -10.21 -2.48 -8.10
CA SER A 91 -11.62 -2.87 -8.27
C SER A 91 -11.93 -3.11 -9.73
N PHE A 92 -12.65 -4.19 -10.02
CA PHE A 92 -13.26 -4.41 -11.32
C PHE A 92 -14.58 -3.63 -11.43
N ASP A 93 -14.90 -3.14 -12.62
CA ASP A 93 -16.22 -2.57 -12.93
C ASP A 93 -17.16 -3.58 -13.60
N GLU A 94 -18.37 -3.13 -13.92
CA GLU A 94 -19.39 -3.93 -14.59
C GLU A 94 -19.04 -4.34 -16.02
N ARG A 95 -17.98 -3.77 -16.60
CA ARG A 95 -17.47 -4.06 -17.95
C ARG A 95 -16.24 -4.98 -17.91
N GLY A 96 -15.77 -5.38 -16.73
CA GLY A 96 -14.57 -6.19 -16.55
C GLY A 96 -13.26 -5.41 -16.64
N ARG A 97 -13.31 -4.08 -16.68
CA ARG A 97 -12.11 -3.24 -16.66
C ARG A 97 -11.59 -3.13 -15.22
N LEU A 98 -10.29 -2.97 -15.06
CA LEU A 98 -9.65 -2.93 -13.75
C LEU A 98 -9.19 -1.52 -13.40
N PHE A 99 -9.74 -0.98 -12.31
CA PHE A 99 -9.25 0.25 -11.69
C PHE A 99 -8.18 -0.10 -10.66
N VAL A 100 -7.03 0.58 -10.71
CA VAL A 100 -5.92 0.38 -9.76
C VAL A 100 -5.47 1.71 -9.17
N ALA A 101 -5.52 1.83 -7.85
CA ALA A 101 -4.92 2.94 -7.11
C ALA A 101 -3.39 2.78 -7.05
N GLU A 102 -2.68 3.76 -7.58
CA GLU A 102 -1.22 3.87 -7.52
C GLU A 102 -0.81 4.87 -6.43
N MET A 103 -0.07 4.42 -5.41
CA MET A 103 0.45 5.28 -4.34
C MET A 103 1.93 5.63 -4.55
N ARG A 104 2.22 6.32 -5.67
CA ARG A 104 3.60 6.67 -6.06
C ARG A 104 4.30 7.65 -5.13
N GLY A 105 3.52 8.40 -4.35
CA GLY A 105 4.02 9.32 -3.32
C GLY A 105 4.25 8.68 -1.95
N TYR A 106 4.32 7.35 -1.85
CA TYR A 106 4.50 6.68 -0.57
C TYR A 106 5.76 7.18 0.16
N ASN A 107 5.64 7.38 1.47
CA ASN A 107 6.71 7.83 2.36
C ASN A 107 7.17 9.29 2.15
N GLN A 108 6.46 10.08 1.34
CA GLN A 108 6.66 11.54 1.29
C GLN A 108 6.26 12.15 2.65
N GLY A 109 7.24 12.66 3.39
CA GLY A 109 6.98 13.38 4.65
C GLY A 109 7.02 12.55 5.93
N ASN A 110 7.72 11.41 5.91
CA ASN A 110 7.77 10.43 6.99
C ASN A 110 8.43 10.88 8.31
N GLU A 111 9.03 12.07 8.34
CA GLU A 111 9.68 12.64 9.52
C GLU A 111 8.88 13.77 10.17
N THR A 112 7.71 14.12 9.63
CA THR A 112 6.97 15.30 10.07
C THR A 112 6.07 14.98 11.26
N PRO A 113 6.12 15.78 12.35
CA PRO A 113 5.21 15.62 13.48
C PRO A 113 3.74 15.67 13.05
N ALA A 114 2.89 14.87 13.71
CA ALA A 114 1.45 14.79 13.38
C ALA A 114 0.72 16.14 13.37
N ALA A 115 1.21 17.14 14.13
CA ALA A 115 0.67 18.49 14.16
C ALA A 115 0.83 19.26 12.83
N GLU A 116 1.86 18.92 12.04
CA GLU A 116 2.20 19.55 10.76
C GLU A 116 1.81 18.67 9.56
N ALA A 117 1.26 17.47 9.81
CA ALA A 117 0.94 16.49 8.77
C ALA A 117 -0.04 17.04 7.72
N ARG A 118 -0.96 17.92 8.11
CA ARG A 118 -1.88 18.58 7.17
C ARG A 118 -1.13 19.52 6.23
N ASP A 119 -0.30 20.40 6.77
CA ASP A 119 0.38 21.43 5.97
C ASP A 119 1.40 20.78 5.03
N LEU A 120 2.06 19.71 5.49
CA LEU A 120 2.88 18.86 4.65
C LEU A 120 2.07 18.17 3.56
N ALA A 121 0.95 17.51 3.88
CA ALA A 121 0.14 16.83 2.87
C ALA A 121 -0.35 17.80 1.79
N MET A 122 -0.69 19.03 2.16
CA MET A 122 -1.10 20.08 1.22
C MET A 122 0.06 20.63 0.38
N ALA A 123 1.30 20.62 0.90
CA ALA A 123 2.50 21.03 0.18
C ALA A 123 3.16 19.88 -0.62
N THR A 124 2.72 18.64 -0.40
CA THR A 124 3.27 17.45 -1.04
C THR A 124 2.82 17.37 -2.49
N GLU A 125 3.75 17.03 -3.38
CA GLU A 125 3.43 16.77 -4.78
C GLU A 125 2.48 15.58 -4.89
N LYS A 126 1.33 15.80 -5.54
CA LYS A 126 0.27 14.80 -5.66
C LYS A 126 0.57 13.80 -6.78
N LEU A 127 1.42 12.83 -6.46
CA LEU A 127 1.86 11.79 -7.40
C LEU A 127 0.89 10.60 -7.50
N GLY A 128 -0.05 10.50 -6.56
CA GLY A 128 -1.05 9.46 -6.54
C GLY A 128 -2.05 9.60 -7.67
N ARG A 129 -2.51 8.46 -8.18
CA ARG A 129 -3.50 8.39 -9.27
C ARG A 129 -4.22 7.05 -9.27
N VAL A 130 -5.24 6.95 -10.11
CA VAL A 130 -5.92 5.70 -10.44
C VAL A 130 -5.71 5.41 -11.93
N LYS A 131 -5.25 4.20 -12.24
CA LYS A 131 -5.19 3.66 -13.58
C LYS A 131 -6.46 2.88 -13.92
N LEU A 132 -6.91 2.99 -15.15
CA LEU A 132 -7.91 2.13 -15.78
C LEU A 132 -7.17 1.20 -16.75
N LEU A 133 -7.24 -0.10 -16.50
CA LEU A 133 -6.65 -1.15 -17.32
C LEU A 133 -7.75 -1.87 -18.10
N GLU A 134 -7.51 -2.11 -19.38
CA GLU A 134 -8.45 -2.81 -20.27
C GLU A 134 -7.74 -3.95 -20.99
N ASP A 135 -8.41 -5.10 -21.00
CA ASP A 135 -8.10 -6.25 -21.84
C ASP A 135 -8.89 -6.08 -23.14
N THR A 136 -8.18 -5.94 -24.25
CA THR A 136 -8.77 -5.59 -25.55
C THR A 136 -8.97 -6.79 -26.46
N ASP A 137 -8.36 -7.93 -26.15
CA ASP A 137 -8.45 -9.16 -26.94
C ASP A 137 -9.15 -10.33 -26.24
N GLY A 138 -9.43 -10.18 -24.94
CA GLY A 138 -10.18 -11.12 -24.12
C GLY A 138 -9.34 -12.31 -23.63
N ASP A 139 -8.02 -12.22 -23.63
CA ASP A 139 -7.12 -13.29 -23.16
C ASP A 139 -6.95 -13.33 -21.62
N GLY A 140 -7.50 -12.33 -20.91
CA GLY A 140 -7.41 -12.18 -19.45
C GLY A 140 -6.19 -11.39 -18.98
N ARG A 141 -5.36 -10.86 -19.89
CA ARG A 141 -4.27 -9.92 -19.61
C ARG A 141 -4.65 -8.53 -20.06
N PHE A 142 -4.21 -7.54 -19.31
CA PHE A 142 -4.50 -6.15 -19.65
C PHE A 142 -3.49 -5.64 -20.68
N ASP A 143 -3.99 -4.96 -21.72
CA ASP A 143 -3.20 -4.43 -22.82
C ASP A 143 -2.93 -2.93 -22.69
N THR A 144 -3.92 -2.21 -22.16
CA THR A 144 -3.91 -0.75 -22.11
C THR A 144 -3.96 -0.25 -20.67
N SER A 145 -3.44 0.96 -20.47
CA SER A 145 -3.45 1.63 -19.17
C SER A 145 -3.63 3.13 -19.36
N THR A 146 -4.77 3.63 -18.92
CA THR A 146 -5.14 5.05 -18.98
C THR A 146 -5.12 5.64 -17.57
N VAL A 147 -4.65 6.87 -17.41
CA VAL A 147 -4.80 7.58 -16.14
C VAL A 147 -6.24 8.06 -16.04
N TYR A 148 -7.03 7.41 -15.20
CA TYR A 148 -8.47 7.70 -15.03
C TYR A 148 -8.70 8.90 -14.11
N VAL A 149 -7.95 8.97 -13.01
CA VAL A 149 -7.99 10.06 -12.03
C VAL A 149 -6.56 10.35 -11.58
N ASP A 150 -6.13 11.60 -11.56
CA ASP A 150 -4.80 12.03 -11.09
C ASP A 150 -4.90 13.09 -9.96
N ASP A 151 -3.78 13.73 -9.63
CA ASP A 151 -3.71 14.77 -8.59
C ASP A 151 -4.26 14.30 -7.23
N LEU A 152 -3.84 13.09 -6.81
CA LEU A 152 -4.17 12.50 -5.50
C LEU A 152 -2.92 12.50 -4.61
N ILE A 153 -3.07 12.83 -3.32
CA ILE A 153 -1.95 12.79 -2.37
C ILE A 153 -1.59 11.33 -2.07
N TRP A 154 -2.52 10.58 -1.47
CA TRP A 154 -2.34 9.16 -1.12
C TRP A 154 -3.64 8.37 -1.34
N PRO A 155 -3.88 7.85 -2.56
CA PRO A 155 -5.01 6.97 -2.79
C PRO A 155 -4.75 5.63 -2.10
N ASN A 156 -5.66 5.20 -1.23
CA ASN A 156 -5.50 3.96 -0.43
C ASN A 156 -6.53 2.87 -0.78
N GLY A 157 -7.59 3.22 -1.49
CA GLY A 157 -8.64 2.28 -1.85
C GLY A 157 -9.52 2.82 -2.97
N VAL A 158 -10.02 1.91 -3.79
CA VAL A 158 -10.93 2.20 -4.90
C VAL A 158 -12.07 1.19 -4.92
N MET A 159 -13.25 1.62 -5.39
CA MET A 159 -14.43 0.76 -5.51
C MET A 159 -15.29 1.21 -6.68
N ALA A 160 -15.43 0.36 -7.69
CA ALA A 160 -16.29 0.66 -8.84
C ALA A 160 -17.77 0.63 -8.43
N TYR A 161 -18.54 1.62 -8.87
CA TYR A 161 -19.95 1.74 -8.56
C TYR A 161 -20.68 2.64 -9.57
N ASP A 162 -21.79 2.13 -10.13
CA ASP A 162 -22.69 2.87 -11.01
C ASP A 162 -21.96 3.55 -12.19
N GLY A 163 -21.09 2.82 -12.89
CA GLY A 163 -20.27 3.34 -13.98
C GLY A 163 -19.25 4.41 -13.57
N GLY A 164 -19.02 4.60 -12.27
CA GLY A 164 -18.00 5.47 -11.71
C GLY A 164 -17.15 4.74 -10.66
N LEU A 165 -16.43 5.50 -9.87
CA LEU A 165 -15.42 4.99 -8.96
C LEU A 165 -15.41 5.80 -7.65
N PHE A 166 -15.57 5.12 -6.53
CA PHE A 166 -15.17 5.70 -5.25
C PHE A 166 -13.66 5.62 -5.08
N VAL A 167 -13.05 6.71 -4.61
CA VAL A 167 -11.61 6.79 -4.35
C VAL A 167 -11.39 7.31 -2.93
N ALA A 168 -10.77 6.49 -2.07
CA ALA A 168 -10.28 6.92 -0.77
C ALA A 168 -8.94 7.63 -0.95
N ALA A 169 -8.95 8.95 -0.85
CA ALA A 169 -7.76 9.78 -0.88
C ALA A 169 -7.90 10.82 0.24
N ALA A 170 -7.41 10.47 1.43
CA ALA A 170 -7.58 11.31 2.61
C ALA A 170 -7.14 12.75 2.33
N PRO A 171 -7.97 13.74 2.70
CA PRO A 171 -9.01 13.69 3.73
C PRO A 171 -10.41 13.34 3.18
N GLU A 172 -10.50 13.01 1.90
CA GLU A 172 -11.74 12.91 1.14
C GLU A 172 -12.02 11.47 0.69
N LEU A 173 -13.31 11.14 0.68
CA LEU A 173 -13.86 10.08 -0.15
C LEU A 173 -14.46 10.73 -1.39
N LEU A 174 -13.85 10.47 -2.54
CA LEU A 174 -14.28 11.00 -3.82
C LEU A 174 -15.18 10.00 -4.53
N TYR A 175 -16.11 10.50 -5.33
CA TYR A 175 -16.76 9.76 -6.40
C TYR A 175 -16.38 10.40 -7.73
N CYS A 176 -15.74 9.62 -8.58
CA CYS A 176 -15.22 10.03 -9.88
C CYS A 176 -15.93 9.26 -10.99
N LYS A 177 -16.40 9.95 -12.04
CA LYS A 177 -17.11 9.32 -13.15
C LYS A 177 -16.69 9.95 -14.47
N ASP A 178 -16.54 9.10 -15.47
CA ASP A 178 -16.38 9.47 -16.88
C ASP A 178 -17.78 9.56 -17.51
N THR A 179 -18.17 10.76 -17.96
CA THR A 179 -19.50 11.05 -18.51
C THR A 179 -19.52 11.19 -20.02
N ASP A 180 -18.35 11.25 -20.67
CA ASP A 180 -18.22 11.36 -22.14
C ASP A 180 -17.55 10.12 -22.78
N ALA A 181 -17.18 9.13 -21.97
CA ALA A 181 -16.58 7.86 -22.33
C ALA A 181 -15.19 7.97 -22.98
N ASP A 182 -14.39 8.98 -22.60
CA ASP A 182 -13.01 9.15 -23.07
C ASP A 182 -11.96 8.33 -22.29
N GLY A 183 -12.38 7.62 -21.24
CA GLY A 183 -11.52 6.83 -20.37
C GLY A 183 -10.90 7.62 -19.21
N LYS A 184 -11.36 8.86 -18.96
CA LYS A 184 -10.94 9.72 -17.86
C LYS A 184 -12.16 10.27 -17.12
N ALA A 185 -12.04 10.39 -15.81
CA ALA A 185 -13.12 10.98 -15.03
C ALA A 185 -13.14 12.51 -15.21
N ASP A 186 -14.22 13.04 -15.77
CA ASP A 186 -14.53 14.46 -15.86
C ASP A 186 -15.37 14.94 -14.66
N LEU A 187 -16.15 14.04 -14.06
CA LEU A 187 -16.87 14.31 -12.82
C LEU A 187 -16.02 13.89 -11.63
N ARG A 188 -15.79 14.81 -10.68
CA ARG A 188 -15.20 14.54 -9.35
C ARG A 188 -16.05 15.19 -8.27
N ARG A 189 -16.59 14.38 -7.35
CA ARG A 189 -17.42 14.84 -6.23
C ARG A 189 -16.90 14.33 -4.90
N VAL A 190 -16.76 15.22 -3.91
CA VAL A 190 -16.52 14.82 -2.52
C VAL A 190 -17.81 14.25 -1.95
N VAL A 191 -17.79 12.98 -1.57
CA VAL A 191 -18.92 12.26 -0.97
C VAL A 191 -18.88 12.36 0.54
N TYR A 192 -17.67 12.31 1.10
CA TYR A 192 -17.41 12.46 2.51
C TYR A 192 -16.04 13.11 2.71
N THR A 193 -15.90 13.89 3.77
CA THR A 193 -14.62 14.49 4.17
C THR A 193 -14.51 14.47 5.70
N GLY A 194 -13.29 14.57 6.20
CA GLY A 194 -13.01 14.57 7.65
C GLY A 194 -12.04 13.47 8.09
N PHE A 195 -11.48 12.70 7.16
CA PHE A 195 -10.36 11.81 7.48
C PHE A 195 -9.12 12.65 7.80
N GLY A 196 -8.37 12.23 8.83
CA GLY A 196 -7.14 12.92 9.25
C GLY A 196 -5.93 12.55 8.40
N TYR A 197 -4.86 13.35 8.50
CA TYR A 197 -3.56 13.11 7.86
C TYR A 197 -2.52 12.49 8.79
N SER A 198 -2.86 12.31 10.06
CA SER A 198 -1.88 12.01 11.12
C SER A 198 -1.21 10.65 10.99
N ASN A 199 -1.83 9.71 10.29
CA ASN A 199 -1.27 8.39 10.05
C ASN A 199 -1.71 7.87 8.67
N TRP A 200 -0.83 8.02 7.67
CA TRP A 200 -1.11 7.57 6.30
C TRP A 200 -1.30 6.05 6.19
N GLN A 201 -0.80 5.26 7.14
CA GLN A 201 -0.98 3.80 7.14
C GLN A 201 -2.38 3.37 7.64
N HIS A 202 -3.13 4.27 8.28
CA HIS A 202 -4.44 4.01 8.87
C HIS A 202 -5.56 4.81 8.18
N LEU A 203 -5.32 5.22 6.93
CA LEU A 203 -6.31 5.91 6.11
C LEU A 203 -7.40 4.94 5.63
N PRO A 204 -8.62 5.43 5.32
CA PRO A 204 -9.69 4.61 4.80
C PRO A 204 -9.24 3.82 3.57
N ASN A 205 -9.55 2.53 3.53
CA ASN A 205 -9.11 1.62 2.47
C ASN A 205 -10.04 0.40 2.40
N SER A 206 -9.69 -0.59 1.58
CA SER A 206 -10.32 -1.93 1.59
C SER A 206 -11.85 -1.94 1.48
N PHE A 207 -12.41 -1.12 0.58
CA PHE A 207 -13.84 -1.11 0.34
C PHE A 207 -14.40 -2.48 -0.05
N ARG A 208 -15.55 -2.85 0.52
CA ARG A 208 -16.24 -4.12 0.24
C ARG A 208 -17.75 -3.93 0.18
N TRP A 209 -18.39 -4.68 -0.71
CA TRP A 209 -19.83 -4.90 -0.64
C TRP A 209 -20.20 -5.72 0.59
N GLY A 210 -21.15 -5.21 1.36
CA GLY A 210 -21.84 -5.95 2.39
C GLY A 210 -23.07 -6.67 1.83
N LEU A 211 -23.54 -7.68 2.56
CA LEU A 211 -24.78 -8.41 2.25
C LEU A 211 -26.04 -7.53 2.34
N ASP A 212 -25.91 -6.33 2.90
CA ASP A 212 -26.95 -5.31 3.02
C ASP A 212 -27.02 -4.37 1.81
N ASN A 213 -26.30 -4.69 0.72
CA ASN A 213 -26.16 -3.86 -0.48
C ASN A 213 -25.59 -2.47 -0.17
N ARG A 214 -24.65 -2.39 0.78
CA ARG A 214 -23.89 -1.18 1.09
C ARG A 214 -22.40 -1.42 0.93
N ILE A 215 -21.65 -0.34 0.74
CA ILE A 215 -20.19 -0.36 0.68
C ILE A 215 -19.65 -0.01 2.08
N HIS A 216 -18.71 -0.83 2.57
CA HIS A 216 -18.05 -0.68 3.88
C HIS A 216 -16.54 -0.55 3.67
N GLY A 217 -15.85 0.24 4.50
CA GLY A 217 -14.40 0.47 4.44
C GLY A 217 -13.91 1.42 5.54
#